data_AF-A0A0F9HA36-F1
#
_entry.id   AF-A0A0F9HA36-F1
#
_cell.length_a   1.000
_cell.length_b   1.000
_cell.length_c   1.000
_cell.angle_alpha   90.00
_cell.angle_beta   90.00
_cell.angle_gamma   90.00
#
_symmetry.space_group_name_H-M   'P 1'
#
loop_
_entity.id
_entity.type
_entity.pdbx_description
1 polymer ?
#
loop_
_entity_poly.entity_id
_entity_poly.type
_entity_poly.pdbx_seq_one_letter_code
_entity_poly.pdbx_strand_id
1 'polypeptide(L)' 'MKPGFHELKTWPEFFNDVWSGDKTFELRIDDKGFRAGDLLKFREWSNVRVYTGR' A
#
# COMPACT_ATOMS: atom_id res chain seq x y z
N MET A 1 16.80 -8.49 -12.65
CA MET A 1 16.12 -9.06 -11.46
C MET A 1 14.61 -8.88 -11.69
N LYS A 2 13.76 -9.86 -11.35
CA LYS A 2 12.30 -9.70 -11.52
C LYS A 2 11.77 -8.80 -10.40
N PRO A 3 10.92 -7.79 -10.67
CA PRO A 3 10.27 -6.98 -9.65
C PRO A 3 9.51 -7.85 -8.65
N GLY A 4 9.64 -7.55 -7.35
CA GLY A 4 8.74 -8.08 -6.33
C GLY A 4 7.33 -7.50 -6.48
N PHE A 5 6.34 -8.21 -5.98
CA PHE A 5 4.95 -7.75 -5.94
C PHE A 5 4.39 -7.94 -4.54
N HIS A 6 3.89 -6.86 -3.93
CA HIS A 6 3.44 -6.86 -2.54
C HIS A 6 2.03 -6.27 -2.42
N GLU A 7 1.07 -7.06 -1.94
CA GLU A 7 -0.24 -6.54 -1.55
C GLU A 7 -0.21 -6.02 -0.10
N LEU A 8 -0.65 -4.78 0.10
CA LEU A 8 -0.59 -4.07 1.38
C LEU A 8 -1.96 -3.52 1.76
N LYS A 9 -2.31 -3.59 3.05
CA LYS A 9 -3.50 -2.92 3.58
C LYS A 9 -3.21 -1.44 3.85
N THR A 10 -4.18 -0.59 3.57
CA THR A 10 -4.07 0.88 3.74
C THR A 10 -5.40 1.41 4.27
N TRP A 11 -5.37 2.30 5.25
CA TRP A 11 -6.57 2.97 5.75
C TRP A 11 -7.14 3.94 4.71
N PRO A 12 -8.44 4.30 4.77
CA PRO A 12 -9.09 5.07 3.71
C PRO A 12 -8.47 6.45 3.46
N GLU A 13 -8.05 7.14 4.52
CA GLU A 13 -7.38 8.44 4.43
C GLU A 13 -6.10 8.35 3.57
N PHE A 14 -5.16 7.48 3.96
CA PHE A 14 -3.91 7.31 3.21
C PHE A 14 -4.11 6.65 1.84
N PHE A 15 -5.11 5.78 1.69
CA PHE A 15 -5.43 5.19 0.39
C PHE A 15 -5.87 6.27 -0.60
N ASN A 16 -6.72 7.20 -0.17
CA ASN A 16 -7.16 8.29 -1.02
C ASN A 16 -6.01 9.26 -1.35
N ASP A 17 -5.12 9.57 -0.40
CA ASP A 17 -3.95 10.41 -0.66
C ASP A 17 -2.96 9.78 -1.65
N VAL A 18 -2.77 8.46 -1.57
CA VAL A 18 -1.96 7.73 -2.57
C VAL A 18 -2.66 7.70 -3.92
N TRP A 19 -3.98 7.51 -3.93
CA TRP A 19 -4.79 7.47 -5.15
C TRP A 19 -4.85 8.81 -5.88
N SER A 20 -4.95 9.93 -5.15
CA SER A 20 -4.91 11.28 -5.71
C SER A 20 -3.51 11.71 -6.16
N GLY A 21 -2.47 11.06 -5.64
CA GLY A 21 -1.08 11.41 -5.87
C GLY A 21 -0.52 12.45 -4.90
N ASP A 22 -1.31 12.87 -3.90
CA ASP A 22 -0.87 13.81 -2.86
C ASP A 22 0.18 13.17 -1.92
N LYS A 23 0.09 11.85 -1.74
CA LYS A 23 1.06 11.05 -0.98
C LYS A 23 1.85 10.11 -1.89
N THR A 24 3.13 10.40 -2.03
CA THR A 24 4.04 9.68 -2.94
C THR A 24 5.04 8.76 -2.23
N PHE A 25 4.80 8.45 -0.96
CA PHE A 25 5.70 7.64 -0.12
C PHE A 25 4.92 6.72 0.82
N GLU A 26 5.57 5.63 1.24
CA GLU A 26 5.04 4.70 2.24
C GLU A 26 6.08 4.46 3.34
N LEU A 27 5.67 4.59 4.60
CA LEU A 27 6.52 4.32 5.76
C LEU A 27 6.07 3.02 6.40
N ARG A 28 6.96 2.02 6.45
CA ARG A 28 6.63 0.68 6.94
C ARG A 28 7.85 0.00 7.54
N ILE A 29 7.61 -0.91 8.47
CA ILE A 29 8.61 -1.89 8.88
C ILE A 29 8.91 -2.80 7.69
N ASP A 30 10.18 -2.98 7.37
CA ASP A 30 10.61 -3.87 6.29
C ASP A 30 10.58 -5.34 6.76
N ASP A 31 9.40 -5.93 6.73
CA ASP A 31 9.12 -7.34 7.07
C ASP A 31 9.03 -8.25 5.83
N LYS A 32 9.15 -7.66 4.63
CA LYS A 32 8.95 -8.32 3.33
C LYS A 32 10.17 -8.24 2.41
N GLY A 33 11.22 -7.51 2.81
CA GLY A 33 12.44 -7.32 2.03
C GLY A 33 12.20 -6.44 0.80
N PHE A 34 11.56 -5.28 0.99
CA PHE A 34 11.23 -4.35 -0.10
C PHE A 34 12.47 -3.88 -0.85
N ARG A 35 12.38 -3.76 -2.17
CA ARG A 35 13.48 -3.30 -3.02
C ARG A 35 13.02 -2.26 -4.03
N ALA A 36 13.95 -1.41 -4.45
CA ALA A 36 13.71 -0.48 -5.55
C ALA A 36 13.29 -1.24 -6.81
N GLY A 37 12.18 -0.81 -7.42
CA GLY A 37 11.57 -1.45 -8.59
C GLY A 37 10.45 -2.44 -8.27
N ASP A 38 10.20 -2.76 -7.00
CA ASP A 38 9.03 -3.57 -6.61
C ASP A 38 7.72 -2.84 -6.87
N LEU A 39 6.66 -3.61 -7.09
CA LEU A 39 5.30 -3.13 -7.26
C LEU A 39 4.50 -3.30 -5.96
N LEU A 40 3.88 -2.22 -5.52
CA LEU A 40 2.98 -2.21 -4.36
C LEU A 40 1.53 -2.13 -4.85
N LYS A 41 0.69 -3.02 -4.34
CA LYS A 41 -0.76 -2.95 -4.53
C LYS A 41 -1.43 -2.66 -3.21
N PHE A 42 -1.90 -1.43 -3.08
CA PHE A 42 -2.65 -1.02 -1.91
C PHE A 42 -4.09 -1.54 -2.00
N ARG A 43 -4.59 -2.05 -0.88
CA ARG A 43 -5.96 -2.49 -0.66
C ARG A 43 -6.53 -1.61 0.43
N GLU A 44 -7.66 -0.97 0.18
CA GLU A 44 -8.29 -0.14 1.20
C GLU A 44 -8.98 -1.02 2.26
N TRP A 45 -8.66 -0.78 3.52
CA TRP A 45 -9.27 -1.44 4.67
C TRP A 45 -9.94 -0.40 5.56
N SER A 46 -11.16 -0.65 6.01
CA SER A 46 -11.87 0.24 6.94
C SER A 46 -11.33 0.08 8.36
N ASN A 47 -11.43 1.12 9.19
CA ASN A 47 -11.01 1.14 10.60
C ASN A 47 -11.51 -0.04 11.46
N VAL A 48 -12.61 -0.70 11.08
CA VAL A 48 -13.13 -1.93 11.69
C VAL A 48 -12.53 -3.23 11.11
N ARG A 49 -11.41 -3.11 10.38
CA ARG A 49 -10.65 -4.20 9.76
C ARG A 49 -11.45 -5.01 8.75
N VAL A 50 -12.25 -4.34 7.93
CA VAL A 50 -12.96 -4.96 6.81
C VAL A 50 -12.39 -4.44 5.49
N TYR A 51 -12.20 -5.32 4.52
CA TYR A 51 -11.80 -4.92 3.17
C TYR A 51 -12.95 -4.17 2.49
N THR A 52 -12.69 -2.98 1.93
CA THR A 52 -13.76 -2.14 1.34
C THR A 52 -14.07 -2.48 -0.11
N GLY A 53 -13.20 -3.27 -0.77
CA GLY A 53 -13.32 -3.56 -2.20
C GLY A 53 -12.49 -2.65 -3.11
N ARG A 54 -11.81 -1.64 -2.54
CA ARG A 54 -10.89 -0.76 -3.26
C ARG A 54 -9.44 -1.20 -3.16
#